data_AF-A0A183TRJ7-F1
#
_entry.id   AF-A0A183TRJ7-F1
#
_cell.length_a   1.000
_cell.length_b   1.000
_cell.length_c   1.000
_cell.angle_alpha   90.00
_cell.angle_beta   90.00
_cell.angle_gamma   90.00
#
_symmetry.space_group_name_H-M   'P 1'
#
loop_
_entity.id
_entity.type
_entity.pdbx_description
1 polymer ?
#
loop_
_entity_poly.entity_id
_entity_poly.type
_entity_poly.pdbx_seq_one_letter_code
_entity_poly.pdbx_strand_id
1 'polypeptide(L)' 'MQASMRVSTTTVHDLLFAEDCALNTVTEEEMQKSMNLFAAGCAAFGSTISTGKMVVMRQPPPSAEYIAP' A
#
# COMPACT_ATOMS: atom_id res chain seq x y z
N MET A 1 15.90 -38.73 -19.77
CA MET A 1 15.98 -37.76 -18.67
C MET A 1 14.83 -36.79 -18.81
N GLN A 2 13.84 -36.83 -17.93
CA GLN A 2 12.71 -35.89 -17.94
C GLN A 2 12.79 -35.08 -16.66
N ALA A 3 13.09 -33.79 -16.78
CA ALA A 3 13.13 -32.87 -15.65
C ALA A 3 11.69 -32.47 -15.31
N SER A 4 11.22 -32.90 -14.14
CA SER A 4 9.95 -32.45 -13.58
C SER A 4 10.14 -31.01 -13.08
N MET A 5 9.51 -30.05 -13.76
CA MET A 5 9.48 -28.65 -13.32
C MET A 5 8.41 -28.55 -12.22
N ARG A 6 8.84 -28.48 -10.95
CA ARG A 6 7.92 -28.16 -9.85
C ARG A 6 7.52 -26.70 -9.99
N VAL A 7 6.29 -26.46 -10.42
CA VAL A 7 5.62 -25.17 -10.25
C VAL A 7 5.23 -25.09 -8.77
N SER A 8 6.00 -24.33 -7.99
CA SER A 8 5.65 -24.03 -6.61
C SER A 8 4.52 -23.02 -6.61
N THR A 9 3.29 -23.49 -6.43
CA THR A 9 2.16 -22.62 -6.11
C THR A 9 2.33 -22.15 -4.68
N THR A 10 2.84 -20.94 -4.50
CA THR A 10 2.89 -20.29 -3.18
C THR A 10 1.47 -19.86 -2.80
N THR A 11 0.72 -20.76 -2.15
CA THR A 11 -0.53 -20.35 -1.50
C THR A 11 -0.16 -19.44 -0.34
N VAL A 12 -0.39 -18.14 -0.49
CA VAL A 12 -0.23 -17.15 0.58
C VAL A 12 -1.37 -17.39 1.57
N HIS A 13 -1.18 -18.38 2.45
CA HIS A 13 -2.04 -18.57 3.61
C HIS A 13 -1.79 -17.40 4.56
N ASP A 14 -2.85 -16.64 4.86
CA ASP A 14 -2.90 -15.42 5.68
C ASP A 14 -2.20 -14.17 5.10
N LEU A 15 -2.73 -13.63 4.01
CA LEU A 15 -2.60 -12.19 3.71
C LEU A 15 -3.61 -11.36 4.54
N LEU A 16 -3.73 -11.64 5.84
CA LEU A 16 -4.29 -10.70 6.82
C LEU A 16 -3.21 -9.70 7.27
N PHE A 17 -2.44 -9.18 6.31
CA PHE A 17 -1.31 -8.30 6.58
C PHE A 17 -1.72 -6.86 6.28
N ALA A 18 -2.38 -6.24 7.26
CA ALA A 18 -2.88 -4.86 7.28
C ALA A 18 -3.68 -4.40 6.03
N GLU A 19 -5.01 -4.41 6.14
CA GLU A 19 -5.92 -3.71 5.21
C GLU A 19 -5.71 -2.18 5.23
N ASP A 20 -4.85 -1.66 6.12
CA ASP A 20 -4.59 -0.25 6.35
C ASP A 20 -3.22 0.15 5.78
N CYS A 21 -3.23 0.84 4.64
CA CYS A 21 -2.05 1.42 4.01
C CYS A 21 -2.08 2.94 4.18
N ALA A 22 -1.07 3.51 4.85
CA ALA A 22 -0.91 4.95 4.97
C ALA A 22 -0.15 5.53 3.77
N LEU A 23 -0.80 6.42 3.01
CA LEU A 23 -0.18 7.16 1.91
C LEU A 23 0.26 8.54 2.42
N ASN A 24 1.55 8.87 2.28
CA ASN A 24 2.09 10.19 2.61
C ASN A 24 2.33 10.96 1.31
N THR A 25 1.58 12.03 1.08
CA THR A 25 1.73 12.90 -0.10
C THR A 25 1.68 14.36 0.32
N VAL A 26 2.46 15.21 -0.36
CA VAL A 26 2.57 16.64 -0.01
C VAL A 26 1.45 17.44 -0.68
N THR A 27 0.99 16.99 -1.84
CA THR A 27 -0.05 17.66 -2.63
C THR A 27 -1.27 16.77 -2.88
N GLU A 28 -2.42 17.41 -3.14
CA GLU A 28 -3.66 16.70 -3.48
C GLU A 28 -3.54 15.97 -4.83
N GLU A 29 -2.78 16.51 -5.78
CA GLU A 29 -2.52 15.86 -7.07
C GLU A 29 -1.73 14.56 -6.88
N GLU A 30 -0.68 14.57 -6.05
CA GLU A 30 0.08 13.37 -5.69
C GLU A 30 -0.79 12.38 -4.92
N MET A 31 -1.69 12.86 -4.05
CA MET A 31 -2.65 12.02 -3.33
C MET A 31 -3.58 11.29 -4.32
N GLN A 32 -4.12 12.00 -5.31
CA GLN A 32 -4.97 11.41 -6.34
C GLN A 32 -4.20 10.38 -7.19
N LYS A 33 -2.96 10.70 -7.58
CA LYS A 33 -2.11 9.82 -8.37
C LYS A 33 -1.72 8.55 -7.62
N SER A 34 -1.34 8.68 -6.35
CA SER A 34 -1.00 7.54 -5.48
C SER A 34 -2.21 6.66 -5.21
N MET A 35 -3.40 7.24 -5.01
CA MET A 35 -4.66 6.50 -4.88
C MET A 35 -4.97 5.70 -6.15
N ASN A 36 -4.82 6.31 -7.34
CA ASN A 36 -5.06 5.63 -8.60
C ASN A 36 -4.09 4.45 -8.81
N LEU A 37 -2.82 4.63 -8.45
CA LEU A 37 -1.82 3.56 -8.51
C LEU A 37 -2.15 2.43 -7.53
N PHE A 38 -2.55 2.78 -6.31
CA PHE A 38 -2.97 1.82 -5.30
C PHE A 38 -4.20 1.03 -5.77
N ALA A 39 -5.20 1.69 -6.37
CA ALA A 39 -6.37 1.05 -6.95
C ALA A 39 -6.03 0.09 -8.09
N ALA A 40 -5.11 0.47 -8.99
CA ALA A 40 -4.65 -0.43 -10.04
C ALA A 40 -3.93 -1.67 -9.47
N GLY A 41 -3.11 -1.49 -8.43
CA GLY A 41 -2.47 -2.58 -7.70
C GLY A 41 -3.50 -3.51 -7.08
N CYS A 42 -4.46 -2.99 -6.30
CA CYS A 42 -5.52 -3.77 -5.69
C CYS A 42 -6.34 -4.57 -6.71
N ALA A 43 -6.69 -3.96 -7.86
CA ALA A 43 -7.39 -4.65 -8.93
C ALA A 43 -6.58 -5.84 -9.49
N ALA A 44 -5.26 -5.70 -9.63
CA ALA A 44 -4.38 -6.77 -10.09
C ALA A 44 -4.28 -7.95 -9.09
N PHE A 45 -4.43 -7.67 -7.79
CA PHE A 45 -4.46 -8.68 -6.73
C PHE A 45 -5.88 -9.22 -6.44
N GLY A 46 -6.91 -8.72 -7.12
CA GLY A 46 -8.31 -9.08 -6.87
C GLY A 46 -8.86 -8.52 -5.55
N SER A 47 -8.17 -7.55 -4.95
CA SER A 47 -8.59 -6.89 -3.71
C SER A 47 -9.51 -5.70 -4.01
N THR A 48 -10.53 -5.53 -3.17
CA THR A 48 -11.46 -4.40 -3.26
C THR A 48 -11.06 -3.30 -2.28
N ILE A 49 -11.17 -2.04 -2.72
CA ILE A 49 -10.89 -0.88 -1.87
C ILE A 49 -12.19 -0.38 -1.26
N SER A 50 -12.23 -0.24 0.06
CA SER A 50 -13.34 0.41 0.77
C SER A 50 -13.05 1.89 0.95
N THR A 51 -13.58 2.75 0.07
CA THR A 51 -13.43 4.21 0.17
C THR A 51 -14.01 4.78 1.48
N GLY A 52 -15.01 4.13 2.08
CA GLY A 52 -15.57 4.56 3.37
C GLY A 52 -14.62 4.38 4.57
N LYS A 53 -13.54 3.60 4.42
CA LYS A 53 -12.51 3.41 5.47
C LYS A 53 -11.34 4.40 5.32
N MET A 54 -11.25 5.13 4.21
CA MET A 54 -10.18 6.09 4.00
C MET A 54 -10.34 7.29 4.93
N VAL A 55 -9.28 7.65 5.64
CA VAL A 55 -9.20 8.87 6.44
C VAL A 55 -8.02 9.69 5.93
N VAL A 56 -8.28 10.97 5.64
CA VAL A 56 -7.23 11.93 5.32
C VAL A 56 -6.72 12.53 6.62
N MET A 57 -5.54 12.08 7.05
CA MET A 57 -4.85 12.64 8.21
C MET A 57 -3.86 13.71 7.73
N ARG A 58 -4.05 14.97 8.16
CA ARG A 58 -3.06 16.02 7.91
C ARG A 58 -1.97 15.93 8.97
N GLN A 59 -0.78 15.47 8.58
CA GLN A 59 0.36 15.56 9.47
C GLN A 59 0.87 17.00 9.56
N PRO A 60 1.21 17.49 10.76
CA PRO A 60 1.94 18.74 10.89
C PRO A 60 3.29 18.64 10.16
N PRO A 61 3.86 19.77 9.70
CA PRO A 61 5.20 19.77 9.14
C PRO A 61 6.16 19.07 10.10
N PRO A 62 7.06 18.19 9.64
CA PRO A 62 8.07 17.61 10.53
C PRO A 62 8.81 18.78 11.17
N SER A 63 8.71 18.91 12.49
CA SER A 63 9.43 19.96 13.22
C SER A 63 10.91 19.81 12.91
N ALA A 64 11.57 20.92 12.56
CA ALA A 64 12.99 20.93 12.25
C ALA A 64 13.79 20.18 13.33
N GLU A 65 14.70 19.33 12.84
CA GLU A 65 15.79 18.59 13.48
C GLU A 65 15.85 18.65 15.01
N TYR A 66 15.77 17.48 15.65
CA TYR A 66 16.26 17.30 17.01
C TYR A 66 17.77 17.56 17.02
N ILE A 67 18.16 18.77 17.41
CA ILE A 67 19.55 19.10 17.76
C ILE A 67 19.80 18.53 19.15
N ALA A 68 20.52 17.41 19.21
CA ALA A 68 21.03 16.87 20.46
C ALA A 68 22.06 17.83 21.08
N PRO A 69 22.11 17.99 22.42
CA PRO A 69 23.16 18.76 23.10
C PRO A 69 24.57 18.21 22.88
#